data_AF-A0A449AZ25-F1
#
_entry.id   AF-A0A449AZ25-F1
#
_cell.length_a   1.000
_cell.length_b   1.000
_cell.length_c   1.000
_cell.angle_alpha   90.00
_cell.angle_beta   90.00
_cell.angle_gamma   90.00
#
_symmetry.space_group_name_H-M   'P 1'
#
loop_
_entity.id
_entity.type
_entity.pdbx_description
1 polymer ?
#
loop_
_entity_poly.entity_id
_entity_poly.type
_entity_poly.pdbx_seq_one_letter_code
_entity_poly.pdbx_strand_id
1 'polypeptide(L)'
;MIKLGSFVSFKKPNYLVGAAQESINNGANTMMIYLGAPQTTIRTSVENYHKEEYLAQFSNIIKPEDIVVHAPYIVNPANPEKASYSIDFLIKEINRMNYFGAKYLVLHPGAFTTHSPEEALDTLVDSLKEIIANTKDVVICIETMSGKGTEIGINFEQVAYILEWVKSERVQVCLDTCHLWDAGYNLKEYQNFKQELKKWNLLERVKVIHLNDSKNDLNSHKDRHANIDQGFIGLETLQKFVFDPDFDNIPIILETPYEDNFSPYKEEIALLLKK
;
A
#
# COMPACT_ATOMS: atom_id res chain seq x y z
N MET A 1 5.76 7.43 -16.67
CA MET A 1 6.63 6.24 -16.70
C MET A 1 6.00 5.19 -15.80
N ILE A 2 5.85 3.96 -16.29
CA ILE A 2 5.36 2.84 -15.49
C ILE A 2 6.37 2.53 -14.39
N LYS A 3 5.91 2.53 -13.13
CA LYS A 3 6.66 2.04 -11.98
C LYS A 3 6.00 0.76 -11.50
N LEU A 4 6.67 -0.38 -11.68
CA LEU A 4 6.14 -1.69 -11.35
C LEU A 4 7.16 -2.48 -10.55
N GLY A 5 6.70 -3.06 -9.45
CA GLY A 5 7.51 -3.85 -8.55
C GLY A 5 6.65 -4.70 -7.63
N SER A 6 7.22 -5.14 -6.51
CA SER A 6 6.54 -6.01 -5.57
C SER A 6 6.90 -5.66 -4.13
N PHE A 7 6.16 -6.25 -3.20
CA PHE A 7 6.67 -6.45 -1.86
C PHE A 7 7.96 -7.28 -1.91
N VAL A 8 8.96 -6.86 -1.13
CA VAL A 8 10.22 -7.59 -0.93
C VAL A 8 10.64 -7.55 0.55
N SER A 9 11.44 -8.55 0.96
CA SER A 9 11.84 -8.69 2.36
C SER A 9 12.88 -7.65 2.78
N PHE A 10 12.53 -6.79 3.73
CA PHE A 10 13.50 -5.95 4.45
C PHE A 10 13.97 -6.67 5.73
N LYS A 11 15.11 -7.36 5.65
CA LYS A 11 15.62 -8.19 6.75
C LYS A 11 17.14 -8.26 6.79
N LYS A 12 17.65 -8.70 7.94
CA LYS A 12 19.07 -9.01 8.12
C LYS A 12 19.55 -10.06 7.10
N PRO A 13 20.83 -10.02 6.69
CA PRO A 13 21.83 -9.03 7.10
C PRO A 13 21.76 -7.72 6.30
N ASN A 14 21.09 -7.67 5.15
CA ASN A 14 21.35 -6.61 4.14
C ASN A 14 20.29 -5.51 4.05
N TYR A 15 19.10 -5.67 4.64
CA TYR A 15 18.07 -4.63 4.74
C TYR A 15 17.78 -3.90 3.41
N LEU A 16 18.01 -2.58 3.29
CA LEU A 16 17.72 -1.82 2.05
C LEU A 16 18.46 -2.39 0.84
N VAL A 17 19.73 -2.78 1.02
CA VAL A 17 20.57 -3.35 -0.05
C VAL A 17 19.99 -4.68 -0.52
N GLY A 18 19.59 -5.55 0.41
CA GLY A 18 18.97 -6.84 0.08
C GLY A 18 17.64 -6.68 -0.65
N ALA A 19 16.78 -5.79 -0.14
CA ALA A 19 15.47 -5.49 -0.74
C ALA A 19 15.61 -4.92 -2.17
N ALA A 20 16.49 -3.94 -2.37
CA ALA A 20 16.71 -3.33 -3.68
C ALA A 20 17.29 -4.34 -4.68
N GLN A 21 18.25 -5.18 -4.25
CA GLN A 21 18.82 -6.21 -5.10
C GLN A 21 17.77 -7.26 -5.52
N GLU A 22 16.93 -7.71 -4.59
CA GLU A 22 15.82 -8.63 -4.87
C GLU A 22 14.84 -8.02 -5.88
N SER A 23 14.41 -6.78 -5.64
CA SER A 23 13.49 -6.05 -6.52
C SER A 23 14.04 -5.92 -7.95
N ILE A 24 15.30 -5.51 -8.11
CA ILE A 24 15.93 -5.37 -9.43
C ILE A 24 16.09 -6.74 -10.12
N ASN A 25 16.41 -7.80 -9.37
CA ASN A 25 16.50 -9.15 -9.93
C ASN A 25 15.15 -9.66 -10.47
N ASN A 26 14.04 -9.16 -9.94
CA ASN A 26 12.69 -9.40 -10.43
C ASN A 26 12.32 -8.53 -11.65
N GLY A 27 13.23 -7.65 -12.10
CA GLY A 27 12.97 -6.73 -13.22
C GLY A 27 12.13 -5.51 -12.84
N ALA A 28 12.02 -5.21 -11.54
CA ALA A 28 11.26 -4.07 -11.03
C ALA A 28 12.07 -2.77 -11.05
N ASN A 29 11.36 -1.64 -11.00
CA ASN A 29 11.93 -0.29 -10.87
C ASN A 29 11.33 0.51 -9.69
N THR A 30 10.56 -0.16 -8.83
CA THR A 30 10.00 0.34 -7.57
C THR A 30 9.90 -0.84 -6.60
N MET A 31 9.75 -0.59 -5.31
CA MET A 31 9.55 -1.68 -4.35
C MET A 31 8.69 -1.26 -3.17
N MET A 32 8.11 -2.24 -2.50
CA MET A 32 7.50 -2.06 -1.19
C MET A 32 8.19 -2.90 -0.13
N ILE A 33 8.37 -2.33 1.06
CA ILE A 33 8.93 -3.01 2.23
C ILE A 33 8.10 -2.75 3.48
N TYR A 34 8.19 -3.66 4.45
CA TYR A 34 7.89 -3.36 5.85
C TYR A 34 9.20 -3.11 6.57
N LEU A 35 9.31 -2.11 7.46
CA LEU A 35 10.57 -1.83 8.19
C LEU A 35 10.89 -2.86 9.30
N GLY A 36 10.23 -4.01 9.27
CA GLY A 36 10.35 -5.12 10.18
C GLY A 36 9.34 -6.21 9.83
N ALA A 37 9.13 -7.15 10.74
CA ALA A 37 8.13 -8.19 10.55
C ALA A 37 6.71 -7.58 10.55
N PRO A 38 5.86 -7.82 9.52
CA PRO A 38 4.51 -7.23 9.42
C PRO A 38 3.59 -7.52 10.61
N GLN A 39 3.85 -8.60 11.34
CA GLN A 39 3.12 -9.05 12.52
C GLN A 39 3.59 -8.43 13.84
N THR A 40 4.57 -7.53 13.82
CA THR A 40 5.08 -6.86 15.02
C THR A 40 5.39 -5.38 14.77
N THR A 41 5.49 -4.61 15.85
CA THR A 41 5.97 -3.23 15.86
C THR A 41 7.44 -3.11 16.28
N ILE A 42 8.14 -4.24 16.42
CA ILE A 42 9.56 -4.23 16.75
C ILE A 42 10.34 -3.83 15.50
N ARG A 43 11.26 -2.88 15.65
CA ARG A 43 12.09 -2.35 14.58
C ARG A 43 13.54 -2.40 14.98
N THR A 44 14.40 -2.77 14.05
CA THR A 44 15.84 -2.60 14.21
C THR A 44 16.21 -1.12 14.09
N SER A 45 17.38 -0.75 14.59
CA SER A 45 17.88 0.62 14.52
C SER A 45 18.21 1.03 13.08
N VAL A 46 18.05 2.31 12.76
CA VAL A 46 18.26 2.83 11.40
C VAL A 46 19.70 2.75 10.93
N GLU A 47 20.68 2.66 11.83
CA GLU A 47 22.09 2.44 11.49
C GLU A 47 22.30 1.09 10.80
N ASN A 48 21.41 0.11 11.04
CA ASN A 48 21.46 -1.19 10.39
C ASN A 48 20.84 -1.20 8.99
N TYR A 49 20.30 -0.08 8.48
CA TYR A 49 19.54 -0.09 7.23
C TYR A 49 20.43 -0.17 5.98
N HIS A 50 21.76 -0.07 6.13
CA HIS A 50 22.70 0.00 5.01
C HIS A 50 22.38 1.14 4.02
N LYS A 51 21.91 2.28 4.54
CA LYS A 51 21.48 3.43 3.73
C LYS A 51 22.56 3.90 2.76
N GLU A 52 23.77 4.18 3.24
CA GLU A 52 24.83 4.76 2.39
C GLU A 52 25.22 3.81 1.25
N GLU A 53 25.27 2.51 1.53
CA GLU A 53 25.51 1.48 0.53
C GLU A 53 24.36 1.40 -0.49
N TYR A 54 23.11 1.43 0.00
CA TYR A 54 21.94 1.48 -0.87
C TYR A 54 21.95 2.71 -1.79
N LEU A 55 22.25 3.89 -1.24
CA LEU A 55 22.32 5.13 -2.01
C LEU A 55 23.41 5.07 -3.08
N ALA A 56 24.58 4.52 -2.77
CA ALA A 56 25.68 4.42 -3.71
C ALA A 56 25.40 3.44 -4.87
N GLN A 57 24.73 2.31 -4.59
CA GLN A 57 24.60 1.21 -5.55
C GLN A 57 23.26 1.18 -6.30
N PHE A 58 22.15 1.56 -5.65
CA PHE A 58 20.81 1.28 -6.17
C PHE A 58 19.93 2.52 -6.39
N SER A 59 20.25 3.67 -5.80
CA SER A 59 19.39 4.87 -5.87
C SER A 59 19.19 5.45 -7.27
N ASN A 60 20.08 5.13 -8.23
CA ASN A 60 19.92 5.51 -9.63
C ASN A 60 18.89 4.64 -10.38
N ILE A 61 18.53 3.48 -9.84
CA ILE A 61 17.58 2.53 -10.44
C ILE A 61 16.24 2.61 -9.70
N ILE A 62 16.26 2.40 -8.39
CA ILE A 62 15.10 2.57 -7.50
C ILE A 62 15.44 3.74 -6.60
N LYS A 63 14.85 4.90 -6.88
CA LYS A 63 15.06 6.09 -6.05
C LYS A 63 14.47 5.88 -4.65
N PRO A 64 14.98 6.56 -3.61
CA PRO A 64 14.37 6.51 -2.30
C PRO A 64 12.87 6.84 -2.31
N GLU A 65 12.45 7.83 -3.11
CA GLU A 65 11.05 8.23 -3.27
C GLU A 65 10.15 7.17 -3.92
N ASP A 66 10.74 6.18 -4.59
CA ASP A 66 10.08 5.03 -5.22
C ASP A 66 10.09 3.79 -4.30
N ILE A 67 10.56 3.95 -3.05
CA ILE A 67 10.36 2.95 -2.01
C ILE A 67 9.04 3.27 -1.29
N VAL A 68 8.08 2.36 -1.43
CA VAL A 68 6.86 2.35 -0.61
C VAL A 68 7.15 1.61 0.69
N VAL A 69 6.69 2.15 1.81
CA VAL A 69 6.72 1.44 3.09
C VAL A 69 5.30 1.11 3.50
N HIS A 70 5.07 -0.11 3.97
CA HIS A 70 3.78 -0.51 4.52
C HIS A 70 3.83 -0.55 6.05
N ALA A 71 2.83 0.04 6.71
CA ALA A 71 2.65 -0.08 8.15
C ALA A 71 2.24 -1.52 8.51
N PRO A 72 2.70 -2.11 9.63
CA PRO A 72 2.32 -3.47 10.00
C PRO A 72 0.80 -3.57 10.24
N TYR A 73 0.16 -4.62 9.73
CA TYR A 73 -1.31 -4.80 9.78
C TYR A 73 -1.90 -4.91 11.19
N ILE A 74 -1.05 -5.01 12.23
CA ILE A 74 -1.48 -5.04 13.63
C ILE A 74 -1.75 -3.65 14.23
N VAL A 75 -1.34 -2.58 13.54
CA VAL A 75 -1.58 -1.20 13.96
C VAL A 75 -3.02 -0.83 13.59
N ASN A 76 -3.75 -0.24 14.54
CA ASN A 76 -5.15 0.12 14.33
C ASN A 76 -5.41 1.53 14.90
N PRO A 77 -5.12 2.59 14.11
CA PRO A 77 -5.35 3.97 14.52
C PRO A 77 -6.84 4.36 14.50
N ALA A 78 -7.71 3.51 13.97
CA ALA A 78 -9.16 3.70 14.01
C ALA A 78 -9.82 3.16 15.28
N ASN A 79 -9.10 2.42 16.14
CA ASN A 79 -9.65 1.91 17.39
C ASN A 79 -9.28 2.85 18.55
N PRO A 80 -10.25 3.45 19.27
CA PRO A 80 -10.00 4.41 20.35
C PRO A 80 -9.02 3.92 21.43
N GLU A 81 -9.10 2.64 21.80
CA GLU A 81 -8.24 2.04 22.83
C GLU A 81 -6.79 1.82 22.34
N LYS A 82 -6.59 1.72 21.02
CA LYS A 82 -5.29 1.45 20.39
C LYS A 82 -4.71 2.67 19.66
N ALA A 83 -5.46 3.76 19.56
CA ALA A 83 -5.11 4.94 18.79
C ALA A 83 -3.78 5.54 19.26
N SER A 84 -3.64 5.83 20.56
CA SER A 84 -2.41 6.40 21.13
C SER A 84 -1.15 5.59 20.81
N TYR A 85 -1.22 4.26 20.97
CA TYR A 85 -0.11 3.38 20.61
C TYR A 85 0.20 3.40 19.11
N SER A 86 -0.85 3.39 18.28
CA SER A 86 -0.74 3.42 16.82
C SER A 86 -0.11 4.73 16.33
N ILE A 87 -0.52 5.87 16.90
CA ILE A 87 0.03 7.20 16.63
C ILE A 87 1.52 7.24 16.95
N ASP A 88 1.89 6.86 18.18
CA ASP A 88 3.29 6.82 18.63
C ASP A 88 4.16 5.94 17.74
N PHE A 89 3.63 4.80 17.31
CA PHE A 89 4.32 3.89 16.41
C PHE A 89 4.49 4.50 15.01
N LEU A 90 3.42 5.03 14.43
CA LEU A 90 3.42 5.59 13.06
C LEU A 90 4.30 6.83 12.96
N ILE A 91 4.36 7.68 13.99
CA ILE A 91 5.30 8.81 14.05
C ILE A 91 6.75 8.31 13.98
N LYS A 92 7.09 7.26 14.75
CA LYS A 92 8.44 6.65 14.71
C LYS A 92 8.71 5.99 13.36
N GLU A 93 7.71 5.37 12.75
CA GLU A 93 7.84 4.73 11.43
C GLU A 93 8.13 5.76 10.33
N ILE A 94 7.38 6.87 10.31
CA ILE A 94 7.63 7.99 9.39
C ILE A 94 9.03 8.60 9.60
N ASN A 95 9.49 8.72 10.85
CA ASN A 95 10.84 9.20 11.13
C ASN A 95 11.92 8.26 10.59
N ARG A 96 11.70 6.93 10.62
CA ARG A 96 12.60 5.96 9.98
C ARG A 96 12.57 6.09 8.45
N MET A 97 11.41 6.32 7.86
CA MET A 97 11.30 6.59 6.41
C MET A 97 12.07 7.84 6.00
N ASN A 98 11.92 8.93 6.75
CA ASN A 98 12.64 10.18 6.53
C ASN A 98 14.16 10.01 6.60
N TYR A 99 14.67 9.05 7.37
CA TYR A 99 16.11 8.78 7.46
C TYR A 99 16.72 8.34 6.11
N PHE A 100 16.00 7.52 5.33
CA PHE A 100 16.50 7.02 4.05
C PHE A 100 15.79 7.61 2.82
N GLY A 101 14.74 8.42 3.01
CA GLY A 101 14.10 9.21 1.96
C GLY A 101 12.90 8.54 1.27
N ALA A 102 12.27 7.53 1.91
CA ALA A 102 11.00 6.98 1.43
C ALA A 102 9.86 8.01 1.51
N LYS A 103 8.95 7.96 0.54
CA LYS A 103 7.92 9.00 0.35
C LYS A 103 6.51 8.56 0.76
N TYR A 104 6.16 7.30 0.53
CA TYR A 104 4.79 6.81 0.70
C TYR A 104 4.72 5.76 1.80
N LEU A 105 3.85 6.00 2.80
CA LEU A 105 3.50 5.05 3.84
C LEU A 105 2.11 4.51 3.56
N VAL A 106 1.98 3.25 3.16
CA VAL A 106 0.68 2.58 3.05
C VAL A 106 0.19 2.20 4.44
N LEU A 107 -1.08 2.50 4.70
CA LEU A 107 -1.74 2.26 5.97
C LEU A 107 -3.15 1.73 5.70
N HIS A 108 -3.43 0.53 6.20
CA HIS A 108 -4.82 0.11 6.38
C HIS A 108 -5.50 1.10 7.33
N PRO A 109 -6.65 1.69 6.97
CA PRO A 109 -7.43 2.60 7.82
C PRO A 109 -7.59 2.09 9.25
N GLY A 110 -7.81 0.78 9.39
CA GLY A 110 -8.04 0.12 10.65
C GLY A 110 -9.39 -0.60 10.66
N ALA A 111 -9.85 -0.92 11.85
CA ALA A 111 -11.09 -1.67 12.07
C ALA A 111 -11.79 -1.19 13.33
N PHE A 112 -13.13 -1.12 13.29
CA PHE A 112 -13.94 -0.64 14.41
C PHE A 112 -14.00 -1.64 15.59
N THR A 113 -13.73 -2.92 15.33
CA THR A 113 -13.75 -4.02 16.31
C THR A 113 -15.07 -4.15 17.08
N THR A 114 -15.20 -3.43 18.19
CA THR A 114 -16.35 -3.43 19.12
C THR A 114 -17.06 -2.08 19.17
N HIS A 115 -16.49 -1.07 18.51
CA HIS A 115 -17.03 0.29 18.37
C HIS A 115 -17.95 0.39 17.14
N SER A 116 -18.49 1.58 16.89
CA SER A 116 -19.21 1.87 15.64
C SER A 116 -18.25 2.20 14.48
N PRO A 117 -18.63 1.94 13.22
CA PRO A 117 -17.87 2.40 12.06
C PRO A 117 -17.63 3.91 12.04
N GLU A 118 -18.61 4.70 12.48
CA GLU A 118 -18.54 6.17 12.55
C GLU A 118 -17.49 6.62 13.57
N GLU A 119 -17.53 6.08 14.79
CA GLU A 119 -16.54 6.37 15.84
C GLU A 119 -15.12 5.99 15.38
N ALA A 120 -14.99 4.87 14.64
CA ALA A 120 -13.71 4.43 14.12
C ALA A 120 -13.15 5.36 13.04
N LEU A 121 -14.00 5.87 12.14
CA LEU A 121 -13.62 6.86 11.13
C LEU A 121 -13.18 8.19 11.77
N ASP A 122 -13.91 8.66 12.77
CA ASP A 122 -13.56 9.88 13.51
C ASP A 122 -12.23 9.73 14.26
N THR A 123 -12.06 8.58 14.93
CA THR A 123 -10.80 8.25 15.62
C THR A 123 -9.62 8.19 14.66
N LEU A 124 -9.81 7.63 13.47
CA LEU A 124 -8.78 7.60 12.43
C LEU A 124 -8.42 9.01 11.96
N VAL A 125 -9.41 9.87 11.71
CA VAL A 125 -9.19 11.27 11.31
C VAL A 125 -8.34 12.00 12.35
N ASP A 126 -8.69 11.88 13.63
CA ASP A 126 -7.95 12.53 14.71
C ASP A 126 -6.53 11.97 14.84
N SER A 127 -6.39 10.65 14.76
CA SER A 127 -5.07 9.99 14.76
C SER A 127 -4.19 10.47 13.61
N LEU A 128 -4.74 10.56 12.40
CA LEU A 128 -4.00 11.04 11.23
C LEU A 128 -3.59 12.51 11.39
N LYS A 129 -4.47 13.38 11.91
CA LYS A 129 -4.11 14.78 12.20
C LYS A 129 -2.95 14.88 13.17
N GLU A 130 -2.97 14.10 14.24
CA GLU A 130 -1.90 14.07 15.24
C GLU A 130 -0.58 13.58 14.64
N ILE A 131 -0.61 12.49 13.86
CA ILE A 131 0.57 11.97 13.17
C ILE A 131 1.14 13.02 12.21
N ILE A 132 0.29 13.65 11.38
CA ILE A 132 0.69 14.68 10.42
C ILE A 132 1.32 15.88 11.11
N ALA A 133 0.75 16.35 12.23
CA ALA A 133 1.26 17.49 12.99
C ALA A 133 2.64 17.24 13.62
N ASN A 134 2.97 15.98 13.91
CA ASN A 134 4.23 15.57 14.57
C ASN A 134 5.28 14.98 13.62
N THR A 135 5.02 15.01 12.30
CA THR A 135 5.92 14.45 11.29
C THR A 135 6.00 15.36 10.05
N LYS A 136 6.82 14.99 9.07
CA LYS A 136 7.02 15.73 7.82
C LYS A 136 7.35 14.79 6.65
N ASP A 137 7.32 15.34 5.45
CA ASP A 137 7.78 14.79 4.16
C ASP A 137 7.01 13.56 3.64
N VAL A 138 6.77 12.55 4.48
CA VAL A 138 6.03 11.35 4.12
C VAL A 138 4.54 11.63 3.91
N VAL A 139 4.01 11.02 2.86
CA VAL A 139 2.58 10.96 2.52
C VAL A 139 2.04 9.62 3.00
N ILE A 140 0.98 9.66 3.80
CA ILE A 140 0.24 8.47 4.25
C ILE A 140 -0.80 8.14 3.19
N CYS A 141 -0.72 6.94 2.62
CA CYS A 141 -1.63 6.43 1.62
C CYS A 141 -2.63 5.50 2.32
N ILE A 142 -3.87 5.96 2.46
CA ILE A 142 -4.97 5.19 3.01
C ILE A 142 -5.36 4.11 2.00
N GLU A 143 -5.19 2.86 2.40
CA GLU A 143 -5.50 1.72 1.54
C GLU A 143 -7.00 1.43 1.52
N THR A 144 -7.53 1.13 0.33
CA THR A 144 -8.89 0.62 0.17
C THR A 144 -8.99 -0.79 0.72
N MET A 145 -9.97 -1.06 1.57
CA MET A 145 -10.09 -2.33 2.29
C MET A 145 -11.16 -3.25 1.69
N SER A 146 -11.00 -4.56 1.90
CA SER A 146 -11.91 -5.59 1.39
C SER A 146 -13.28 -5.60 2.07
N GLY A 147 -13.37 -5.06 3.29
CA GLY A 147 -14.56 -5.14 4.14
C GLY A 147 -14.65 -6.42 4.97
N LYS A 148 -13.53 -7.11 5.13
CA LYS A 148 -13.44 -8.31 5.97
C LYS A 148 -13.59 -7.95 7.43
N GLY A 149 -14.44 -8.71 8.13
CA GLY A 149 -14.62 -8.56 9.57
C GLY A 149 -15.18 -7.19 9.94
N THR A 150 -14.35 -6.31 10.49
CA THR A 150 -14.75 -4.99 11.01
C THR A 150 -13.93 -3.85 10.41
N GLU A 151 -13.33 -4.08 9.23
CA GLU A 151 -12.58 -3.07 8.48
C GLU A 151 -13.43 -1.82 8.19
N ILE A 152 -12.78 -0.66 8.19
CA ILE A 152 -13.29 0.59 7.63
C ILE A 152 -12.46 0.98 6.41
N GLY A 153 -12.93 1.97 5.63
CA GLY A 153 -12.34 2.31 4.33
C GLY A 153 -12.69 1.30 3.24
N ILE A 154 -13.86 0.67 3.36
CA ILE A 154 -14.35 -0.39 2.47
C ILE A 154 -15.01 0.18 1.21
N ASN A 155 -15.30 1.48 1.21
CA ASN A 155 -15.91 2.17 0.09
C ASN A 155 -15.33 3.58 -0.09
N PHE A 156 -15.54 4.16 -1.27
CA PHE A 156 -15.02 5.47 -1.62
C PHE A 156 -15.63 6.61 -0.80
N GLU A 157 -16.84 6.46 -0.27
CA GLU A 157 -17.44 7.42 0.64
C GLU A 157 -16.62 7.56 1.93
N GLN A 158 -16.26 6.43 2.55
CA GLN A 158 -15.43 6.40 3.76
C GLN A 158 -14.01 6.93 3.48
N VAL A 159 -13.40 6.57 2.35
CA VAL A 159 -12.08 7.10 1.97
C VAL A 159 -12.15 8.62 1.75
N ALA A 160 -13.16 9.10 1.02
CA ALA A 160 -13.38 10.53 0.80
C ALA A 160 -13.64 11.27 2.12
N TYR A 161 -14.39 10.68 3.05
CA TYR A 161 -14.61 11.21 4.40
C TYR A 161 -13.28 11.43 5.12
N ILE A 162 -12.40 10.43 5.15
CA ILE A 162 -11.09 10.53 5.82
C ILE A 162 -10.27 11.68 5.23
N LEU A 163 -10.17 11.76 3.90
CA LEU A 163 -9.41 12.81 3.21
C LEU A 163 -9.98 14.21 3.46
N GLU A 164 -11.31 14.36 3.35
CA GLU A 164 -12.00 15.63 3.57
C GLU A 164 -11.88 16.10 5.01
N TRP A 165 -11.83 15.21 6.00
CA TRP A 165 -11.77 15.65 7.40
C TRP A 165 -10.35 15.83 7.94
N VAL A 166 -9.37 15.10 7.40
CA VAL A 166 -7.95 15.34 7.72
C VAL A 166 -7.44 16.63 7.08
N LYS A 167 -7.91 16.98 5.86
CA LYS A 167 -7.55 18.21 5.13
C LYS A 167 -6.04 18.42 4.98
N SER A 168 -5.32 17.37 4.59
CA SER A 168 -3.88 17.41 4.39
C SER A 168 -3.48 16.78 3.07
N GLU A 169 -2.62 17.47 2.31
CA GLU A 169 -2.01 16.93 1.09
C GLU A 169 -1.07 15.74 1.36
N ARG A 170 -0.74 15.49 2.63
CA ARG A 170 0.02 14.32 3.09
C ARG A 170 -0.85 13.12 3.45
N VAL A 171 -2.16 13.16 3.21
CA VAL A 171 -3.04 11.99 3.26
C VAL A 171 -3.66 11.78 1.88
N GLN A 172 -3.35 10.64 1.30
CA GLN A 172 -3.65 10.27 -0.09
C GLN A 172 -4.15 8.82 -0.13
N VAL A 173 -4.31 8.22 -1.31
CA VAL A 173 -4.94 6.89 -1.47
C VAL A 173 -3.96 5.85 -1.99
N CYS A 174 -4.00 4.65 -1.39
CA CYS A 174 -3.53 3.41 -1.99
C CYS A 174 -4.75 2.62 -2.49
N LEU A 175 -4.75 2.23 -3.77
CA LEU A 175 -5.78 1.33 -4.30
C LEU A 175 -5.26 -0.10 -4.26
N ASP A 176 -6.00 -1.04 -3.67
CA ASP A 176 -5.72 -2.46 -3.81
C ASP A 176 -6.81 -3.11 -4.68
N THR A 177 -6.40 -3.73 -5.79
CA THR A 177 -7.35 -4.31 -6.74
C THR A 177 -8.08 -5.54 -6.21
N CYS A 178 -7.45 -6.37 -5.37
CA CYS A 178 -8.13 -7.48 -4.72
C CYS A 178 -9.15 -6.98 -3.70
N HIS A 179 -8.78 -5.99 -2.89
CA HIS A 179 -9.67 -5.40 -1.89
C HIS A 179 -10.87 -4.72 -2.52
N LEU A 180 -10.65 -3.91 -3.56
CA LEU A 180 -11.74 -3.24 -4.29
C LEU A 180 -12.70 -4.25 -4.92
N TRP A 181 -12.17 -5.32 -5.53
CA TRP A 181 -12.99 -6.42 -6.04
C TRP A 181 -13.80 -7.10 -4.93
N ASP A 182 -13.15 -7.44 -3.82
CA ASP A 182 -13.81 -8.08 -2.68
C ASP A 182 -14.81 -7.16 -1.96
N ALA A 183 -14.67 -5.83 -2.11
CA ALA A 183 -15.62 -4.82 -1.62
C ALA A 183 -16.75 -4.49 -2.61
N GLY A 184 -16.77 -5.13 -3.79
CA GLY A 184 -17.86 -5.04 -4.76
C GLY A 184 -17.65 -4.09 -5.93
N TYR A 185 -16.46 -3.49 -6.08
CA TYR A 185 -16.12 -2.68 -7.26
C TYR A 185 -15.74 -3.59 -8.42
N ASN A 186 -16.59 -3.66 -9.45
CA ASN A 186 -16.32 -4.49 -10.63
C ASN A 186 -15.24 -3.86 -11.52
N LEU A 187 -13.99 -4.28 -11.31
CA LEU A 187 -12.83 -3.76 -12.03
C LEU A 187 -12.82 -4.13 -13.52
N LYS A 188 -13.53 -5.19 -13.93
CA LYS A 188 -13.66 -5.57 -15.35
C LYS A 188 -14.40 -4.48 -16.15
N GLU A 189 -15.31 -3.77 -15.51
CA GLU A 189 -15.93 -2.54 -16.03
C GLU A 189 -15.06 -1.32 -15.74
N TYR A 190 -13.80 -1.36 -16.19
CA TYR A 190 -12.74 -0.44 -15.81
C TYR A 190 -13.10 1.06 -15.95
N GLN A 191 -13.86 1.42 -17.00
CA GLN A 191 -14.30 2.81 -17.20
C GLN A 191 -15.33 3.25 -16.16
N ASN A 192 -16.25 2.37 -15.76
CA ASN A 192 -17.24 2.66 -14.70
C ASN A 192 -16.53 2.79 -13.35
N PHE A 193 -15.58 1.91 -13.07
CA PHE A 193 -14.71 2.01 -11.89
C PHE A 193 -13.98 3.37 -11.83
N LYS A 194 -13.36 3.82 -12.93
CA LYS A 194 -12.72 5.13 -12.99
C LYS A 194 -13.69 6.30 -12.83
N GLN A 195 -14.92 6.17 -13.32
CA GLN A 195 -15.95 7.19 -13.11
C GLN A 195 -16.34 7.30 -11.64
N GLU A 196 -16.45 6.19 -10.91
CA GLU A 196 -16.68 6.21 -9.46
C GLU A 196 -15.51 6.87 -8.71
N LEU A 197 -14.25 6.57 -9.06
CA LEU A 197 -13.10 7.29 -8.49
C LEU A 197 -13.17 8.80 -8.71
N LYS A 198 -13.57 9.23 -9.93
CA LYS A 198 -13.72 10.66 -10.25
C LYS A 198 -14.86 11.31 -9.49
N LYS A 199 -16.00 10.63 -9.36
CA LYS A 199 -17.19 11.10 -8.62
C LYS A 199 -16.86 11.42 -7.16
N TRP A 200 -15.98 10.65 -6.54
CA TRP A 200 -15.51 10.87 -5.16
C TRP A 200 -14.23 11.72 -5.08
N ASN A 201 -13.76 12.30 -6.19
CA ASN A 201 -12.51 13.07 -6.27
C ASN A 201 -11.26 12.30 -5.80
N LEU A 202 -11.23 10.98 -5.97
CA LEU A 202 -10.15 10.11 -5.50
C LEU A 202 -9.10 9.83 -6.58
N LEU A 203 -9.43 9.94 -7.87
CA LEU A 203 -8.51 9.56 -8.95
C LEU A 203 -7.16 10.27 -8.86
N GLU A 204 -7.16 11.60 -8.69
CA GLU A 204 -5.91 12.40 -8.56
C GLU A 204 -5.23 12.21 -7.20
N ARG A 205 -5.95 11.66 -6.21
CA ARG A 205 -5.45 11.35 -4.86
C ARG A 205 -4.75 10.00 -4.78
N VAL A 206 -4.80 9.18 -5.83
CA VAL A 206 -4.05 7.91 -5.88
C VAL A 206 -2.56 8.21 -5.91
N LYS A 207 -1.80 7.52 -5.05
CA LYS A 207 -0.33 7.63 -4.96
C LYS A 207 0.39 6.28 -4.85
N VAL A 208 -0.33 5.20 -4.59
CA VAL A 208 0.17 3.82 -4.64
C VAL A 208 -0.94 2.92 -5.18
N ILE A 209 -0.58 1.88 -5.91
CA ILE A 209 -1.51 0.82 -6.31
C ILE A 209 -0.92 -0.52 -5.88
N HIS A 210 -1.65 -1.29 -5.09
CA HIS A 210 -1.42 -2.71 -4.92
C HIS A 210 -2.19 -3.46 -6.01
N LEU A 211 -1.45 -4.17 -6.87
CA LEU A 211 -2.00 -4.84 -8.04
C LEU A 211 -2.01 -6.35 -7.80
N ASN A 212 -3.13 -6.81 -7.27
CA ASN A 212 -3.38 -8.17 -6.85
C ASN A 212 -4.59 -8.74 -7.60
N ASP A 213 -4.52 -9.98 -8.06
CA ASP A 213 -5.73 -10.71 -8.49
C ASP A 213 -6.48 -11.22 -7.24
N SER A 214 -7.76 -11.60 -7.36
CA SER A 214 -8.56 -12.14 -6.23
C SER A 214 -8.85 -13.62 -6.42
N LYS A 215 -8.65 -14.42 -5.37
CA LYS A 215 -9.06 -15.84 -5.32
C LYS A 215 -10.58 -16.03 -5.24
N ASN A 216 -11.35 -14.95 -5.10
CA ASN A 216 -12.78 -15.02 -4.82
C ASN A 216 -13.62 -14.24 -5.83
N ASP A 217 -14.90 -14.57 -5.88
CA ASP A 217 -15.89 -13.80 -6.60
C ASP A 217 -15.99 -12.35 -6.09
N LEU A 218 -16.55 -11.48 -6.94
CA LEU A 218 -16.83 -10.08 -6.62
C LEU A 218 -17.64 -9.97 -5.33
N ASN A 219 -17.34 -8.96 -4.50
CA ASN A 219 -18.06 -8.66 -3.26
C ASN A 219 -18.00 -9.79 -2.21
N SER A 220 -16.87 -10.51 -2.14
CA SER A 220 -16.71 -11.64 -1.21
C SER A 220 -16.24 -11.28 0.20
N HIS A 221 -15.65 -10.09 0.39
CA HIS A 221 -15.09 -9.61 1.66
C HIS A 221 -14.09 -10.57 2.32
N LYS A 222 -13.21 -11.21 1.54
CA LYS A 222 -12.33 -12.29 2.03
C LYS A 222 -10.86 -11.92 2.11
N ASP A 223 -10.40 -10.97 1.29
CA ASP A 223 -9.00 -10.54 1.24
C ASP A 223 -8.07 -11.77 1.06
N ARG A 224 -8.11 -12.32 -0.15
CA ARG A 224 -7.28 -13.46 -0.55
C ARG A 224 -6.72 -13.22 -1.94
N HIS A 225 -5.50 -12.72 -1.97
CA HIS A 225 -4.80 -12.46 -3.22
C HIS A 225 -4.56 -13.76 -4.00
N ALA A 226 -4.76 -13.68 -5.30
CA ALA A 226 -4.32 -14.67 -6.28
C ALA A 226 -3.10 -14.12 -7.03
N ASN A 227 -2.29 -15.03 -7.57
CA ASN A 227 -1.28 -14.69 -8.55
C ASN A 227 -1.92 -14.07 -9.80
N ILE A 228 -1.16 -13.27 -10.53
CA ILE A 228 -1.67 -12.56 -11.71
C ILE A 228 -2.21 -13.56 -12.73
N ASP A 229 -3.44 -13.33 -13.19
CA ASP A 229 -4.18 -14.20 -14.13
C ASP A 229 -4.61 -15.56 -13.57
N GLN A 230 -4.51 -15.75 -12.25
CA GLN A 230 -4.97 -16.97 -11.57
C GLN A 230 -6.21 -16.74 -10.70
N GLY A 231 -6.83 -15.56 -10.79
CA GLY A 231 -8.01 -15.19 -10.02
C GLY A 231 -9.19 -14.74 -10.86
N PHE A 232 -10.12 -14.06 -10.21
CA PHE A 232 -11.38 -13.63 -10.80
C PHE A 232 -11.28 -12.27 -11.52
N ILE A 233 -10.25 -11.46 -11.28
CA ILE A 233 -10.07 -10.15 -11.93
C ILE A 233 -9.48 -10.34 -13.34
N GLY A 234 -8.42 -11.14 -13.45
CA GLY A 234 -7.79 -11.56 -14.70
C GLY A 234 -6.80 -10.55 -15.30
N LEU A 235 -5.88 -11.05 -16.13
CA LEU A 235 -4.75 -10.29 -16.67
C LEU A 235 -5.16 -9.04 -17.46
N GLU A 236 -6.14 -9.15 -18.36
CA GLU A 236 -6.55 -8.03 -19.22
C GLU A 236 -6.99 -6.82 -18.39
N THR A 237 -7.68 -7.07 -17.27
CA THR A 237 -8.10 -6.01 -16.35
C THR A 237 -6.93 -5.42 -15.59
N LEU A 238 -6.05 -6.26 -15.04
CA LEU A 238 -4.90 -5.81 -14.26
C LEU A 238 -3.90 -5.01 -15.12
N GLN A 239 -3.72 -5.39 -16.39
CA GLN A 239 -2.90 -4.63 -17.33
C GLN A 239 -3.46 -3.23 -17.62
N LYS A 240 -4.78 -3.01 -17.52
CA LYS A 240 -5.36 -1.67 -17.68
C LYS A 240 -4.81 -0.71 -16.64
N PHE A 241 -4.60 -1.14 -15.39
CA PHE A 241 -3.96 -0.32 -14.35
C PHE A 241 -2.50 -0.01 -14.69
N VAL A 242 -1.75 -1.00 -15.18
CA VAL A 242 -0.32 -0.86 -15.51
C VAL A 242 -0.08 0.15 -16.63
N PHE A 243 -0.96 0.16 -17.64
CA PHE A 243 -0.83 1.02 -18.82
C PHE A 243 -1.73 2.27 -18.77
N ASP A 244 -2.42 2.55 -17.66
CA ASP A 244 -3.27 3.74 -17.53
C ASP A 244 -2.41 5.00 -17.39
N PRO A 245 -2.54 6.00 -18.30
CA PRO A 245 -1.82 7.25 -18.18
C PRO A 245 -2.15 8.05 -16.91
N ASP A 246 -3.33 7.85 -16.30
CA ASP A 246 -3.65 8.52 -15.03
C ASP A 246 -2.82 7.97 -13.85
N PHE A 247 -2.20 6.79 -14.03
CA PHE A 247 -1.35 6.13 -13.03
C PHE A 247 0.13 6.18 -13.38
N ASP A 248 0.52 7.01 -14.35
CA ASP A 248 1.92 7.20 -14.70
C ASP A 248 2.73 7.77 -13.52
N ASN A 249 3.91 7.19 -13.28
CA ASN A 249 4.82 7.53 -12.17
C ASN A 249 4.28 7.22 -10.76
N ILE A 250 3.13 6.56 -10.66
CA ILE A 250 2.61 5.97 -9.41
C ILE A 250 3.24 4.58 -9.24
N PRO A 251 3.83 4.25 -8.08
CA PRO A 251 4.31 2.90 -7.81
C PRO A 251 3.15 1.90 -7.79
N ILE A 252 3.25 0.89 -8.65
CA ILE A 252 2.39 -0.28 -8.71
C ILE A 252 3.15 -1.46 -8.09
N ILE A 253 2.57 -2.07 -7.07
CA ILE A 253 3.21 -3.07 -6.21
C ILE A 253 2.41 -4.37 -6.24
N LEU A 254 3.08 -5.48 -6.56
CA LEU A 254 2.54 -6.83 -6.43
C LEU A 254 2.68 -7.33 -4.98
N GLU A 255 1.62 -7.92 -4.45
CA GLU A 255 1.60 -8.63 -3.16
C GLU A 255 0.97 -10.02 -3.32
N THR A 256 1.10 -10.57 -4.51
CA THR A 256 0.65 -11.91 -4.86
C THR A 256 1.38 -12.96 -4.00
N PRO A 257 0.72 -14.09 -3.69
CA PRO A 257 1.28 -15.08 -2.79
C PRO A 257 2.45 -15.83 -3.43
N TYR A 258 3.38 -16.28 -2.59
CA TYR A 258 4.44 -17.22 -3.01
C TYR A 258 3.85 -18.59 -3.28
N GLU A 259 4.35 -19.28 -4.31
CA GLU A 259 4.00 -20.66 -4.65
C GLU A 259 5.18 -21.56 -4.31
N ASP A 260 5.00 -22.58 -3.46
CA ASP A 260 6.05 -23.54 -3.07
C ASP A 260 7.39 -22.91 -2.61
N ASN A 261 7.32 -21.76 -1.95
CA ASN A 261 8.46 -20.90 -1.52
C ASN A 261 9.21 -20.17 -2.66
N PHE A 262 8.70 -20.20 -3.88
CA PHE A 262 9.18 -19.40 -4.98
C PHE A 262 8.41 -18.09 -5.07
N SER A 263 9.15 -16.99 -5.26
CA SER A 263 8.56 -15.69 -5.53
C SER A 263 8.07 -15.65 -6.98
N PRO A 264 6.82 -15.24 -7.24
CA PRO A 264 6.26 -15.17 -8.59
C PRO A 264 6.59 -13.86 -9.32
N TYR A 265 7.20 -12.90 -8.62
CA TYR A 265 7.18 -11.50 -9.02
C TYR A 265 7.96 -11.24 -10.32
N LYS A 266 9.04 -11.97 -10.58
CA LYS A 266 9.81 -11.80 -11.82
C LYS A 266 8.98 -12.14 -13.05
N GLU A 267 8.28 -13.27 -12.99
CA GLU A 267 7.43 -13.78 -14.06
C GLU A 267 6.17 -12.91 -14.21
N GLU A 268 5.56 -12.50 -13.10
CA GLU A 268 4.36 -11.65 -13.10
C GLU A 268 4.63 -10.23 -13.59
N ILE A 269 5.74 -9.61 -13.19
CA ILE A 269 6.16 -8.30 -13.72
C ILE A 269 6.39 -8.41 -15.24
N ALA A 270 7.09 -9.44 -15.69
CA ALA A 270 7.32 -9.67 -17.11
C ALA A 270 6.01 -9.95 -17.87
N LEU A 271 5.05 -10.64 -17.26
CA LEU A 271 3.73 -10.92 -17.84
C LEU A 271 2.93 -9.62 -18.01
N LEU A 272 2.85 -8.80 -16.95
CA LEU A 272 2.10 -7.54 -16.97
C LEU A 272 2.63 -6.53 -17.98
N LEU A 273 3.94 -6.51 -18.22
CA LEU A 273 4.59 -5.60 -19.17
C LEU A 273 4.50 -6.06 -20.64
N LYS A 274 3.99 -7.27 -20.94
CA LYS A 274 3.76 -7.72 -22.32
C LYS A 274 2.56 -7.00 -22.91
N LYS A 275 2.72 -6.46 -24.12
CA LYS A 275 1.63 -5.91 -24.92
C LYS A 275 1.00 -6.96 -25.81
#